data_AF-A0A136NR22-F1
#
_entry.id   AF-A0A136NR22-F1
#
_cell.length_a   1.000
_cell.length_b   1.000
_cell.length_c   1.000
_cell.angle_alpha   90.00
_cell.angle_beta   90.00
_cell.angle_gamma   90.00
#
_symmetry.space_group_name_H-M   'P 1'
#
loop_
_entity.id
_entity.type
_entity.pdbx_description
1 polymer ?
#
loop_
_entity_poly.entity_id
_entity_poly.type
_entity_poly.pdbx_seq_one_letter_code
_entity_poly.pdbx_strand_id
1 'polypeptide(L)'
;MKKISLLFILFIFTITAYSQQLNVTSHSLIDTSVEKKYEIRAYYPQFDFGKDALMGVNGIATDINTEIIRIIYGQINPFKEQSAGDNLDCPQERNNLEINYSMIYKDNGYISIVFESFLDTRCAAHPMTYRTSFNYNYLNKGLLAVDSLFSAGLCLAYFHQRLLH
;
A
#
# COMPACT_ATOMS: atom_id res chain seq x y z
N MET A 1 57.93 11.79 6.19
CA MET A 1 56.72 11.49 7.00
C MET A 1 55.44 11.84 6.23
N LYS A 2 55.13 11.13 5.12
CA LYS A 2 53.99 11.45 4.21
C LYS A 2 52.94 10.34 4.11
N LYS A 3 53.03 9.26 4.91
CA LYS A 3 52.14 8.09 4.81
C LYS A 3 50.93 8.12 5.76
N ILE A 4 50.88 9.05 6.71
CA ILE A 4 49.80 9.10 7.72
C ILE A 4 48.55 9.83 7.21
N SER A 5 48.69 10.68 6.18
CA SER A 5 47.57 11.46 5.65
C SER A 5 46.55 10.67 4.82
N LEU A 6 46.91 9.49 4.29
CA LEU A 6 46.00 8.68 3.46
C LEU A 6 45.04 7.81 4.28
N LEU A 7 45.40 7.47 5.52
CA LEU A 7 44.58 6.62 6.39
C LEU A 7 43.37 7.37 6.97
N PHE A 8 43.48 8.68 7.18
CA PHE A 8 42.38 9.49 7.71
C PHE A 8 41.29 9.77 6.67
N ILE A 9 41.62 9.80 5.37
CA ILE A 9 40.63 9.98 4.30
C ILE A 9 39.83 8.69 4.07
N LEU A 10 40.45 7.52 4.26
CA LEU A 10 39.73 6.24 4.19
C LEU A 10 38.76 6.04 5.37
N PHE A 11 39.04 6.63 6.53
CA PHE A 11 38.21 6.47 7.73
C PHE A 11 36.95 7.36 7.75
N ILE A 12 36.93 8.44 6.96
CA ILE A 12 35.76 9.33 6.85
C ILE A 12 34.71 8.75 5.87
N PHE A 13 35.11 7.91 4.91
CA PHE A 13 34.16 7.25 4.00
C PHE A 13 33.47 6.02 4.60
N THR A 14 33.96 5.49 5.72
CA THR A 14 33.32 4.36 6.43
C THR A 14 32.30 4.81 7.47
N ILE A 15 32.07 6.12 7.63
CA ILE A 15 31.02 6.66 8.49
C ILE A 15 29.70 6.59 7.71
N THR A 16 29.17 5.37 7.68
CA THR A 16 27.75 5.10 7.76
C THR A 16 26.88 5.60 6.61
N ALA A 17 26.88 4.86 5.52
CA ALA A 17 25.62 4.56 4.85
C ALA A 17 24.74 3.70 5.79
N TYR A 18 24.29 4.27 6.92
CA TYR A 18 23.11 3.74 7.59
C TYR A 18 21.96 4.04 6.66
N SER A 19 21.69 3.12 5.74
CA SER A 19 20.39 3.05 5.07
C SER A 19 19.36 3.01 6.20
N GLN A 20 18.72 4.14 6.48
CA GLN A 20 17.72 4.23 7.56
C GLN A 20 16.66 3.19 7.26
N GLN A 21 16.48 2.25 8.18
CA GLN A 21 15.60 1.13 7.97
C GLN A 21 14.16 1.64 8.03
N LEU A 22 13.43 1.41 6.94
CA LEU A 22 12.00 1.65 6.91
C LEU A 22 11.33 0.64 7.84
N ASN A 23 10.69 1.11 8.90
CA ASN A 23 9.90 0.32 9.82
C ASN A 23 8.47 0.18 9.31
N VAL A 24 7.83 -0.91 9.70
CA VAL A 24 6.44 -1.20 9.34
C VAL A 24 5.72 -1.65 10.59
N THR A 25 4.62 -0.98 10.90
CA THR A 25 3.67 -1.41 11.92
C THR A 25 2.35 -1.74 11.26
N SER A 26 1.59 -2.67 11.85
CA SER A 26 0.22 -2.92 11.43
C SER A 26 -0.70 -1.95 12.17
N HIS A 27 -1.60 -1.32 11.44
CA HIS A 27 -2.62 -0.45 11.98
C HIS A 27 -4.01 -1.00 11.64
N SER A 28 -4.98 -0.73 12.51
CA SER A 28 -6.34 -1.22 12.33
C SER A 28 -7.36 -0.11 12.57
N LEU A 29 -8.40 -0.11 11.75
CA LEU A 29 -9.60 0.69 11.92
C LEU A 29 -10.80 -0.24 12.01
N ILE A 30 -11.63 -0.01 13.03
CA ILE A 30 -12.92 -0.67 13.19
C ILE A 30 -13.98 0.42 13.31
N ASP A 31 -14.99 0.36 12.46
CA ASP A 31 -16.10 1.31 12.45
C ASP A 31 -17.41 0.55 12.25
N THR A 32 -18.39 0.83 13.08
CA THR A 32 -19.67 0.12 13.10
C THR A 32 -20.80 1.14 13.24
N SER A 33 -21.84 0.99 12.43
CA SER A 33 -23.07 1.77 12.56
C SER A 33 -24.29 0.87 12.48
N VAL A 34 -25.08 0.87 13.55
CA VAL A 34 -26.38 0.17 13.59
C VAL A 34 -27.39 0.89 12.69
N GLU A 35 -27.47 2.22 12.79
CA GLU A 35 -28.39 3.05 12.00
C GLU A 35 -28.13 2.92 10.50
N LYS A 36 -26.86 2.97 10.09
CA LYS A 36 -26.43 2.84 8.68
C LYS A 36 -26.13 1.40 8.28
N LYS A 37 -26.45 0.43 9.14
CA LYS A 37 -26.37 -1.02 8.89
C LYS A 37 -25.03 -1.47 8.29
N TYR A 38 -23.92 -1.06 8.88
CA TYR A 38 -22.59 -1.49 8.41
C TYR A 38 -21.64 -1.86 9.54
N GLU A 39 -20.66 -2.69 9.19
CA GLU A 39 -19.45 -2.95 9.95
C GLU A 39 -18.24 -2.92 9.00
N ILE A 40 -17.19 -2.22 9.41
CA ILE A 40 -15.96 -2.03 8.65
C ILE A 40 -14.80 -2.45 9.53
N ARG A 41 -13.93 -3.30 8.98
CA ARG A 41 -12.64 -3.67 9.56
C ARG A 41 -11.58 -3.44 8.51
N ALA A 42 -10.62 -2.57 8.77
CA ALA A 42 -9.53 -2.31 7.84
C ALA A 42 -8.19 -2.46 8.56
N TYR A 43 -7.35 -3.35 8.05
CA TYR A 43 -5.97 -3.53 8.46
C TYR A 43 -5.06 -3.02 7.35
N TYR A 44 -4.09 -2.20 7.71
CA TYR A 44 -3.16 -1.60 6.75
C TYR A 44 -1.80 -1.31 7.39
N PRO A 45 -0.72 -1.28 6.60
CA PRO A 45 0.60 -0.97 7.13
C PRO A 45 0.75 0.53 7.33
N GLN A 46 1.50 0.90 8.37
CA GLN A 46 2.03 2.24 8.55
C GLN A 46 3.56 2.18 8.51
N PHE A 47 4.13 3.10 7.75
CA PHE A 47 5.56 3.21 7.50
C PHE A 47 6.16 4.37 8.30
N ASP A 48 7.34 4.15 8.87
CA ASP A 48 8.10 5.16 9.60
C ASP A 48 9.59 4.84 9.51
N PHE A 49 10.47 5.84 9.48
CA PHE A 49 11.92 5.62 9.53
C PHE A 49 12.51 5.80 10.94
N GLY A 50 11.65 6.08 11.93
CA GLY A 50 12.01 6.29 13.31
C GLY A 50 12.20 7.77 13.65
N LYS A 51 12.11 8.08 14.94
CA LYS A 51 12.21 9.45 15.48
C LYS A 51 13.50 10.21 15.12
N ASP A 52 14.59 9.49 14.85
CA ASP A 52 15.91 10.07 14.57
C ASP A 52 16.18 10.15 13.04
N ALA A 53 15.18 9.83 12.22
CA ALA A 53 15.31 9.89 10.77
C ALA A 53 15.43 11.34 10.26
N LEU A 54 16.13 11.50 9.13
CA LEU A 54 16.28 12.81 8.50
C LEU A 54 14.91 13.30 7.99
N MET A 55 14.63 14.62 8.08
CA MET A 55 13.33 15.18 7.68
C MET A 55 12.89 14.75 6.27
N GLY A 56 13.80 14.71 5.31
CA GLY A 56 13.49 14.29 3.93
C GLY A 56 13.01 12.83 3.84
N VAL A 57 13.54 11.96 4.70
CA VAL A 57 13.18 10.53 4.75
C VAL A 57 11.81 10.34 5.45
N ASN A 58 11.49 11.17 6.44
CA ASN A 58 10.15 11.21 7.04
C ASN A 58 9.08 11.72 6.05
N GLY A 59 9.44 12.59 5.12
CA GLY A 59 8.56 13.00 4.01
C GLY A 59 8.11 11.79 3.17
N ILE A 60 9.05 10.90 2.83
CA ILE A 60 8.78 9.67 2.07
C ILE A 60 7.79 8.76 2.81
N ALA A 61 7.99 8.53 4.11
CA ALA A 61 7.05 7.74 4.91
C ALA A 61 5.65 8.37 4.93
N THR A 62 5.58 9.70 5.01
CA THR A 62 4.33 10.45 4.96
C THR A 62 3.62 10.26 3.62
N ASP A 63 4.35 10.34 2.50
CA ASP A 63 3.79 10.12 1.16
C ASP A 63 3.23 8.70 1.00
N ILE A 64 4.00 7.69 1.41
CA ILE A 64 3.57 6.28 1.38
C ILE A 64 2.28 6.10 2.20
N ASN A 65 2.27 6.59 3.44
CA ASN A 65 1.13 6.46 4.34
C ASN A 65 -0.10 7.21 3.78
N THR A 66 0.09 8.37 3.17
CA THR A 66 -0.99 9.16 2.58
C THR A 66 -1.66 8.39 1.44
N GLU A 67 -0.88 7.76 0.57
CA GLU A 67 -1.41 6.93 -0.52
C GLU A 67 -2.12 5.68 -0.01
N ILE A 68 -1.60 5.03 1.03
CA ILE A 68 -2.28 3.89 1.67
C ILE A 68 -3.62 4.32 2.25
N ILE A 69 -3.65 5.42 3.00
CA ILE A 69 -4.89 5.98 3.56
C ILE A 69 -5.87 6.32 2.44
N ARG A 70 -5.40 6.90 1.33
CA ARG A 70 -6.24 7.18 0.15
C ARG A 70 -6.86 5.89 -0.42
N ILE A 71 -6.11 4.79 -0.53
CA ILE A 71 -6.63 3.49 -0.98
C ILE A 71 -7.67 2.93 -0.02
N ILE A 72 -7.43 3.00 1.29
CA ILE A 72 -8.34 2.49 2.32
C ILE A 72 -9.65 3.30 2.35
N TYR A 73 -9.56 4.63 2.46
CA TYR A 73 -10.76 5.48 2.50
C TYR A 73 -11.48 5.56 1.15
N GLY A 74 -10.78 5.36 0.04
CA GLY A 74 -11.37 5.20 -1.28
C GLY A 74 -12.33 4.00 -1.37
N GLN A 75 -12.25 3.04 -0.45
CA GLN A 75 -13.15 1.89 -0.37
C GLN A 75 -14.18 2.05 0.76
N ILE A 76 -13.76 2.56 1.91
CA ILE A 76 -14.64 2.78 3.07
C ILE A 76 -15.74 3.80 2.75
N ASN A 77 -15.41 4.93 2.12
CA ASN A 77 -16.38 6.01 1.93
C ASN A 77 -17.53 5.60 0.99
N PRO A 78 -17.27 5.02 -0.21
CA PRO A 78 -18.35 4.52 -1.07
C PRO A 78 -19.18 3.42 -0.40
N PHE A 79 -18.55 2.52 0.34
CA PHE A 79 -19.25 1.46 1.07
C PHE A 79 -20.20 2.02 2.14
N LYS A 80 -19.78 3.06 2.88
CA LYS A 80 -20.64 3.77 3.84
C LYS A 80 -21.83 4.44 3.17
N GLU A 81 -21.61 5.12 2.04
CA GLU A 81 -22.69 5.76 1.28
C GLU A 81 -23.70 4.73 0.78
N GLN A 82 -23.23 3.61 0.22
CA GLN A 82 -24.09 2.53 -0.26
C GLN A 82 -24.88 1.88 0.89
N SER A 83 -24.24 1.62 2.03
CA SER A 83 -24.90 1.03 3.21
C SER A 83 -25.95 1.98 3.81
N ALA A 84 -25.70 3.29 3.80
CA ALA A 84 -26.68 4.27 4.27
C ALA A 84 -27.92 4.37 3.36
N GLY A 85 -27.78 4.07 2.06
CA GLY A 85 -28.89 4.02 1.11
C GLY A 85 -29.67 2.69 1.09
N ASP A 86 -29.23 1.69 1.85
CA ASP A 86 -29.77 0.34 1.82
C ASP A 86 -31.08 0.22 2.62
N ASN A 87 -32.19 0.02 1.88
CA ASN A 87 -33.55 -0.14 2.40
C ASN A 87 -34.11 -1.56 2.24
N LEU A 88 -33.28 -2.55 1.89
CA LEU A 88 -33.74 -3.92 1.68
C LEU A 88 -34.21 -4.58 2.98
N ASP A 89 -35.23 -5.43 2.87
CA ASP A 89 -35.74 -6.25 3.99
C ASP A 89 -35.17 -7.66 3.88
N CYS A 90 -34.24 -8.01 4.76
CA CYS A 90 -33.58 -9.30 4.78
C CYS A 90 -33.02 -9.63 6.17
N PRO A 91 -32.78 -10.92 6.48
CA PRO A 91 -32.47 -11.36 7.85
C PRO A 91 -31.09 -10.90 8.34
N GLN A 92 -30.16 -10.55 7.45
CA GLN A 92 -28.86 -10.03 7.84
C GLN A 92 -28.99 -8.56 8.29
N GLU A 93 -28.45 -8.25 9.47
CA GLU A 93 -28.59 -6.92 10.07
C GLU A 93 -27.68 -5.86 9.44
N ARG A 94 -26.55 -6.25 8.84
CA ARG A 94 -25.49 -5.34 8.41
C ARG A 94 -24.78 -5.78 7.14
N ASN A 95 -24.26 -4.80 6.42
CA ASN A 95 -23.24 -4.95 5.40
C ASN A 95 -21.85 -5.00 6.06
N ASN A 96 -20.96 -5.87 5.59
CA ASN A 96 -19.60 -5.96 6.10
C ASN A 96 -18.57 -5.61 5.01
N LEU A 97 -17.59 -4.79 5.37
CA LEU A 97 -16.39 -4.54 4.58
C LEU A 97 -15.17 -4.90 5.43
N GLU A 98 -14.40 -5.87 4.97
CA GLU A 98 -13.10 -6.21 5.54
C GLU A 98 -12.01 -5.89 4.53
N ILE A 99 -11.00 -5.12 4.94
CA ILE A 99 -9.81 -4.83 4.14
C ILE A 99 -8.60 -5.38 4.89
N ASN A 100 -7.91 -6.34 4.29
CA ASN A 100 -6.65 -6.87 4.77
C ASN A 100 -5.51 -6.44 3.86
N TYR A 101 -4.28 -6.59 4.34
CA TYR A 101 -3.10 -6.34 3.52
C TYR A 101 -2.07 -7.45 3.67
N SER A 102 -1.28 -7.63 2.62
CA SER A 102 -0.10 -8.48 2.61
C SER A 102 1.07 -7.68 2.04
N MET A 103 2.17 -7.64 2.79
CA MET A 103 3.43 -7.10 2.29
C MET A 103 4.12 -8.17 1.44
N ILE A 104 4.14 -7.95 0.12
CA ILE A 104 4.71 -8.91 -0.84
C ILE A 104 6.21 -8.70 -0.96
N TYR A 105 6.65 -7.45 -0.95
CA TYR A 105 8.06 -7.10 -1.09
C TYR A 105 8.37 -5.80 -0.32
N LYS A 106 9.53 -5.76 0.34
CA LYS A 106 10.04 -4.57 1.02
C LYS A 106 11.56 -4.69 1.13
N ASP A 107 12.25 -4.27 0.08
CA ASP A 107 13.71 -4.20 0.08
C ASP A 107 14.22 -3.30 -1.05
N ASN A 108 15.50 -2.94 -1.00
CA ASN A 108 16.22 -2.25 -2.09
C ASN A 108 15.51 -0.99 -2.62
N GLY A 109 14.78 -0.26 -1.78
CA GLY A 109 14.08 0.94 -2.21
C GLY A 109 12.67 0.73 -2.72
N TYR A 110 12.12 -0.48 -2.68
CA TYR A 110 10.79 -0.79 -3.17
C TYR A 110 9.89 -1.40 -2.10
N ILE A 111 8.61 -1.10 -2.23
CA ILE A 111 7.51 -1.65 -1.43
C ILE A 111 6.47 -2.18 -2.41
N SER A 112 5.98 -3.38 -2.15
CA SER A 112 4.82 -3.96 -2.83
C SER A 112 3.85 -4.50 -1.79
N ILE A 113 2.63 -3.99 -1.82
CA ILE A 113 1.53 -4.37 -0.92
C ILE A 113 0.36 -4.80 -1.78
N VAL A 114 -0.31 -5.87 -1.37
CA VAL A 114 -1.63 -6.24 -1.89
C VAL A 114 -2.64 -6.00 -0.79
N PHE A 115 -3.63 -5.17 -1.07
CA PHE A 115 -4.84 -5.03 -0.27
C PHE A 115 -5.88 -6.01 -0.79
N GLU A 116 -6.42 -6.84 0.09
CA GLU A 116 -7.53 -7.73 -0.22
C GLU A 116 -8.77 -7.23 0.50
N SER A 117 -9.83 -7.01 -0.26
CA SER A 117 -11.07 -6.46 0.25
C SER A 117 -12.19 -7.47 0.08
N PHE A 118 -12.84 -7.81 1.19
CA PHE A 118 -13.96 -8.73 1.27
C PHE A 118 -15.22 -7.93 1.62
N LEU A 119 -16.23 -8.02 0.76
CA LEU A 119 -17.51 -7.35 0.91
C LEU A 119 -18.60 -8.40 1.06
N ASP A 120 -19.28 -8.38 2.19
CA ASP A 120 -20.44 -9.20 2.47
C ASP A 120 -21.64 -8.30 2.69
N THR A 121 -22.29 -7.97 1.58
CA THR A 121 -23.48 -7.11 1.54
C THR A 121 -24.69 -7.94 1.98
N ARG A 122 -25.50 -7.40 2.87
CA ARG A 122 -26.75 -8.05 3.28
C ARG A 122 -27.65 -8.30 2.08
N CYS A 123 -28.43 -9.36 2.16
CA CYS A 123 -29.29 -9.85 1.08
C CYS A 123 -28.58 -10.29 -0.21
N ALA A 124 -27.25 -10.22 -0.31
CA ALA A 124 -26.51 -10.81 -1.43
C ALA A 124 -26.46 -12.33 -1.30
N ALA A 125 -26.44 -13.02 -2.45
CA ALA A 125 -26.34 -14.49 -2.48
C ALA A 125 -24.93 -14.99 -2.12
N HIS A 126 -23.91 -14.18 -2.36
CA HIS A 126 -22.52 -14.48 -2.04
C HIS A 126 -21.73 -13.18 -1.82
N PRO A 127 -20.65 -13.22 -1.04
CA PRO A 127 -19.74 -12.09 -0.89
C PRO A 127 -18.96 -11.82 -2.19
N MET A 128 -18.30 -10.66 -2.21
CA MET A 128 -17.37 -10.26 -3.26
C MET A 128 -15.97 -10.08 -2.66
N THR A 129 -14.94 -10.50 -3.39
CA THR A 129 -13.55 -10.23 -3.03
C THR A 129 -12.81 -9.61 -4.20
N TYR A 130 -12.05 -8.56 -3.95
CA TYR A 130 -11.15 -7.97 -4.94
C TYR A 130 -9.81 -7.59 -4.31
N ARG A 131 -8.81 -7.41 -5.16
CA ARG A 131 -7.45 -7.08 -4.73
C ARG A 131 -6.94 -5.82 -5.41
N THR A 132 -6.31 -4.96 -4.63
CA THR A 132 -5.67 -3.72 -5.10
C THR A 132 -4.20 -3.79 -4.76
N SER A 133 -3.35 -3.66 -5.78
CA SER A 133 -1.90 -3.65 -5.59
C SER A 133 -1.39 -2.22 -5.44
N PHE A 134 -0.49 -2.01 -4.50
CA PHE A 134 0.26 -0.77 -4.28
C PHE A 134 1.74 -1.06 -4.44
N ASN A 135 2.39 -0.38 -5.38
CA ASN A 135 3.82 -0.52 -5.65
C ASN A 135 4.46 0.86 -5.53
N TYR A 136 5.53 0.98 -4.74
CA TYR A 136 6.17 2.25 -4.46
C TYR A 136 7.68 2.10 -4.45
N ASN A 137 8.38 3.02 -5.10
CA ASN A 137 9.83 3.15 -5.03
C ASN A 137 10.16 4.41 -4.21
N TYR A 138 10.75 4.19 -3.04
CA TYR A 138 11.08 5.24 -2.08
C TYR A 138 12.51 5.77 -2.21
N LEU A 139 13.24 5.43 -3.29
CA LEU A 139 14.54 6.01 -3.59
C LEU A 139 14.44 7.19 -4.56
N ASN A 140 13.59 7.09 -5.59
CA ASN A 140 13.58 8.10 -6.66
C ASN A 140 12.33 8.18 -7.55
N LYS A 141 11.38 7.23 -7.51
CA LYS A 141 10.25 7.21 -8.46
C LYS A 141 8.87 7.45 -7.85
N GLY A 142 8.69 7.25 -6.55
CA GLY A 142 7.39 7.34 -5.91
C GLY A 142 6.47 6.19 -6.31
N LEU A 143 5.17 6.46 -6.47
CA LEU A 143 4.15 5.48 -6.85
C LEU A 143 4.43 4.90 -8.24
N LEU A 144 4.41 3.57 -8.36
CA LEU A 144 4.62 2.85 -9.62
C LEU A 144 3.28 2.38 -10.18
N ALA A 145 2.84 3.01 -11.26
CA ALA A 145 1.70 2.57 -12.05
C ALA A 145 2.12 1.50 -13.08
N VAL A 146 1.18 0.69 -13.55
CA VAL A 146 1.47 -0.45 -14.46
C VAL A 146 2.16 0.01 -15.75
N ASP A 147 1.72 1.13 -16.31
CA ASP A 147 2.32 1.77 -17.49
C ASP A 147 3.78 2.19 -17.28
N SER A 148 4.17 2.51 -16.05
CA SER A 148 5.57 2.83 -15.70
C SER A 148 6.48 1.60 -15.59
N LEU A 149 5.91 0.39 -15.52
CA LEU A 149 6.65 -0.86 -15.38
C LEU A 149 7.04 -1.49 -16.73
N PHE A 150 6.32 -1.15 -17.79
CA PHE A 150 6.57 -1.68 -19.13
C PHE A 150 6.98 -0.56 -20.08
N SER A 151 8.07 -0.75 -20.82
CA SER A 151 8.35 0.13 -21.94
C SER A 151 7.28 -0.07 -23.02
N ALA A 152 6.90 1.01 -23.71
CA ALA A 152 5.81 1.02 -24.71
C ALA A 152 5.95 -0.02 -25.85
N GLY A 153 7.09 -0.70 -25.98
CA GLY A 153 7.35 -1.74 -26.98
C GLY A 153 7.03 -3.18 -26.56
N LEU A 154 6.82 -3.49 -25.28
CA LEU A 154 6.63 -4.88 -24.82
C LEU A 154 5.19 -5.41 -25.05
N CYS A 155 4.20 -4.54 -25.18
CA CYS A 155 2.81 -4.95 -25.43
C CYS A 155 2.56 -5.37 -26.90
N LEU A 156 3.34 -4.84 -27.85
CA LEU A 156 3.23 -5.17 -29.29
C LEU A 156 3.89 -6.51 -29.65
N ALA A 157 4.98 -6.88 -28.96
CA ALA A 157 5.70 -8.13 -29.25
C ALA A 157 4.90 -9.39 -28.87
N TYR A 158 4.10 -9.34 -27.80
CA TYR A 158 3.33 -10.49 -27.33
C TYR A 158 2.11 -10.82 -28.20
N PHE A 159 1.50 -9.81 -28.84
CA PHE A 159 0.37 -10.04 -29.76
C PHE A 159 0.81 -10.52 -31.14
N HIS A 160 1.99 -10.14 -31.62
CA HIS A 160 2.48 -10.60 -32.93
C HIS A 160 2.91 -12.07 -32.93
N GLN A 161 3.36 -12.61 -31.79
CA GLN A 161 3.77 -14.02 -31.67
C GLN A 161 2.59 -15.01 -31.56
N ARG A 162 1.37 -14.53 -31.23
CA ARG A 162 0.16 -15.37 -31.17
C ARG A 162 -0.69 -15.38 -32.45
N LEU A 163 -0.35 -14.56 -33.44
CA LEU A 163 -1.03 -14.53 -34.75
C LEU A 163 -0.25 -15.28 -35.84
N LEU A 164 0.88 -15.89 -35.49
CA LEU A 164 1.76 -16.63 -36.40
C LEU A 164 1.91 -18.12 -36.03
N HIS A 165 1.07 -18.63 -35.11
CA HIS A 165 0.98 -20.05 -34.75
C HIS A 165 -0.47 -20.52 -34.71
#